data_AF-A0A7C1CLL0-F1
#
_entry.id   AF-A0A7C1CLL0-F1
#
_cell.length_a   1.000
_cell.length_b   1.000
_cell.length_c   1.000
_cell.angle_alpha   90.00
_cell.angle_beta   90.00
_cell.angle_gamma   90.00
#
_symmetry.space_group_name_H-M   'P 1'
#
loop_
_entity.id
_entity.type
_entity.pdbx_description
1 polymer ?
#
loop_
_entity_poly.entity_id
_entity_poly.type
_entity_poly.pdbx_seq_one_letter_code
_entity_poly.pdbx_strand_id
1 'polypeptide(L)'
;MFDLSDAEKRAAHLKEHEQLYKECPELTGVFFPGGDPGANPPELVLPFLEDLAKRLRKHHRAGKIWLSLQWFTPEQCEDIYRWIETEKPEWFGGLVSGPGSPSVPETRRRLTKDYPVRHYPDITHTVRCQYPVPWWDPAFAVTLGREPINPQPVFYAFIHNTFAPDTVGFISYSDGINDDLNKVVWSLRGWNPDHDVRDMLLEYARFFFGAAVAEKSADGILALEKNWEGSLAENGGVAATLALWQQLEQAAPELADNWRWQTFLARAYYDAYTRERLIYETLLEEKANELLAQAAAVGAEEAMTRAIETMQKAETAPCKPQLRQRVVALFDALYHSIGMQTSVEKYNASAYERGCSLDFLDYPLNNRWWLEDEFKKVREMPDEEARIAALAVLAAWANPGAGSWYDNIGHVGHSPHVKRTEGLNTDPLMERAGNPEAAWWEQGFSRARLAWQTTMNFPLTLRYDGLDRSAAYVLRLYGYGEARPRANGVALIPSLYEREVKEFPIPAALSATGALEIAFDPIDESHLNWRQHSKLAEAWLLRQ
;
A
#
# COMPACT_ATOMS: atom_id res chain seq x y z
N MET A 1 -8.79 5.97 26.76
CA MET A 1 -8.58 4.52 26.58
C MET A 1 -8.12 3.91 27.88
N PHE A 2 -8.78 2.86 28.34
CA PHE A 2 -8.53 2.29 29.66
C PHE A 2 -8.83 0.79 29.70
N ASP A 3 -8.25 0.13 30.71
CA ASP A 3 -8.48 -1.27 31.03
C ASP A 3 -9.85 -1.46 31.69
N LEU A 4 -10.70 -2.31 31.12
CA LEU A 4 -12.06 -2.55 31.61
C LEU A 4 -12.12 -3.22 32.99
N SER A 5 -11.00 -3.77 33.48
CA SER A 5 -10.89 -4.25 34.87
C SER A 5 -10.82 -3.12 35.89
N ASP A 6 -10.50 -1.89 35.47
CA ASP A 6 -10.56 -0.68 36.29
C ASP A 6 -12.03 -0.29 36.54
N ALA A 7 -12.56 -0.75 37.68
CA ALA A 7 -13.97 -0.60 38.02
C ALA A 7 -14.41 0.88 38.09
N GLU A 8 -13.53 1.79 38.54
CA GLU A 8 -13.84 3.22 38.64
C GLU A 8 -13.98 3.83 37.25
N LYS A 9 -13.00 3.60 36.37
CA LYS A 9 -13.04 4.10 34.98
C LYS A 9 -14.19 3.47 34.19
N ARG A 10 -14.42 2.17 34.36
CA ARG A 10 -15.56 1.47 33.74
C ARG A 10 -16.88 2.11 34.17
N ALA A 11 -17.07 2.35 35.47
CA ALA A 11 -18.29 2.97 35.98
C ALA A 11 -18.47 4.41 35.49
N ALA A 12 -17.39 5.19 35.43
CA ALA A 12 -17.42 6.55 34.88
C ALA A 12 -17.82 6.55 33.39
N HIS A 13 -17.22 5.68 32.59
CA HIS A 13 -17.50 5.60 31.16
C HIS A 13 -18.92 5.09 30.85
N LEU A 14 -19.44 4.15 31.65
CA LEU A 14 -20.85 3.75 31.54
C LEU A 14 -21.82 4.92 31.80
N LYS A 15 -21.49 5.82 32.72
CA LYS A 15 -22.30 7.03 32.99
C LYS A 15 -22.22 8.02 31.84
N GLU A 16 -21.05 8.20 31.25
CA GLU A 16 -20.84 9.05 30.07
C GLU A 16 -21.69 8.55 28.89
N HIS A 17 -21.66 7.25 28.60
CA HIS A 17 -22.52 6.65 27.59
C HIS A 17 -24.02 6.84 27.89
N GLU A 18 -24.47 6.61 29.12
CA GLU A 18 -25.89 6.79 29.48
C GLU A 18 -26.33 8.26 29.33
N GLN A 19 -25.47 9.21 29.67
CA GLN A 19 -25.74 10.63 29.47
C GLN A 19 -25.86 10.96 27.97
N LEU A 20 -24.91 10.50 27.14
CA LEU A 20 -24.99 10.66 25.69
C LEU A 20 -26.29 10.06 25.13
N TYR A 21 -26.66 8.85 25.57
CA TYR A 21 -27.89 8.20 25.11
C TYR A 21 -29.15 9.00 25.47
N LYS A 22 -29.16 9.66 26.63
CA LYS A 22 -30.28 10.53 27.04
C LYS A 22 -30.36 11.81 26.22
N GLU A 23 -29.22 12.36 25.81
CA GLU A 23 -29.12 13.60 25.05
C GLU A 23 -29.42 13.41 23.56
N CYS A 24 -29.11 12.24 23.01
CA CYS A 24 -29.42 11.92 21.62
C CYS A 24 -30.94 11.67 21.42
N PRO A 25 -31.59 12.36 20.46
CA PRO A 25 -33.00 12.14 20.15
C PRO A 25 -33.32 10.71 19.68
N GLU A 26 -32.39 10.11 18.92
CA GLU A 26 -32.51 8.75 18.41
C GLU A 26 -31.12 8.10 18.31
N LEU A 27 -30.99 6.87 18.80
CA LEU A 27 -29.82 6.01 18.61
C LEU A 27 -30.26 4.58 18.30
N THR A 28 -29.93 4.12 17.10
CA THR A 28 -30.27 2.76 16.64
C THR A 28 -29.11 1.77 16.81
N GLY A 29 -27.88 2.26 16.97
CA GLY A 29 -26.70 1.43 17.12
C GLY A 29 -25.54 2.14 17.83
N VAL A 30 -24.81 1.40 18.66
CA VAL A 30 -23.51 1.82 19.23
C VAL A 30 -22.45 0.83 18.77
N PHE A 31 -21.40 1.35 18.15
CA PHE A 31 -20.29 0.55 17.62
C PHE A 31 -19.10 0.55 18.58
N PHE A 32 -18.62 -0.65 18.93
CA PHE A 32 -17.40 -0.87 19.70
C PHE A 32 -16.30 -1.47 18.80
N PRO A 33 -15.16 -0.81 18.60
CA PRO A 33 -14.15 -1.24 17.62
C PRO A 33 -13.40 -2.53 17.99
N GLY A 34 -13.48 -2.99 19.25
CA GLY A 34 -12.77 -4.18 19.71
C GLY A 34 -11.38 -3.82 20.23
N GLY A 35 -10.46 -3.51 19.31
CA GLY A 35 -9.04 -3.44 19.61
C GLY A 35 -8.26 -2.22 19.14
N ASP A 36 -8.71 -1.32 18.27
CA ASP A 36 -7.91 -0.09 17.97
C ASP A 36 -8.57 1.15 18.63
N PRO A 37 -7.90 1.89 19.55
CA PRO A 37 -6.48 1.79 19.96
C PRO A 37 -6.19 1.00 21.27
N GLY A 38 -6.82 -0.16 21.49
CA GLY A 38 -6.90 -0.90 22.78
C GLY A 38 -6.55 -2.39 22.75
N ALA A 39 -6.84 -3.11 23.84
CA ALA A 39 -6.50 -4.53 23.94
C ALA A 39 -7.33 -5.29 25.01
N ASN A 40 -8.54 -4.82 25.31
CA ASN A 40 -9.37 -5.49 26.32
C ASN A 40 -9.82 -6.86 25.80
N PRO A 41 -9.66 -7.95 26.57
CA PRO A 41 -9.97 -9.28 26.10
C PRO A 41 -11.51 -9.54 26.13
N PRO A 42 -12.01 -10.52 25.36
CA PRO A 42 -13.45 -10.75 25.21
C PRO A 42 -14.22 -10.92 26.52
N GLU A 43 -13.62 -11.55 27.53
CA GLU A 43 -14.21 -11.77 28.85
C GLU A 43 -14.51 -10.49 29.63
N LEU A 44 -13.83 -9.38 29.32
CA LEU A 44 -14.12 -8.06 29.88
C LEU A 44 -15.04 -7.26 28.95
N VAL A 45 -14.84 -7.39 27.64
CA VAL A 45 -15.60 -6.64 26.62
C VAL A 45 -17.06 -7.06 26.61
N LEU A 46 -17.37 -8.36 26.52
CA LEU A 46 -18.76 -8.82 26.37
C LEU A 46 -19.68 -8.38 27.53
N PRO A 47 -19.29 -8.52 28.83
CA PRO A 47 -20.09 -7.99 29.93
C PRO A 47 -20.22 -6.47 29.94
N PHE A 48 -19.18 -5.75 29.49
CA PHE A 48 -19.25 -4.29 29.33
C PHE A 48 -20.26 -3.88 28.25
N LEU A 49 -20.27 -4.57 27.11
CA LEU A 49 -21.24 -4.33 26.04
C LEU A 49 -22.68 -4.63 26.50
N GLU A 50 -22.90 -5.65 27.31
CA GLU A 50 -24.21 -5.93 27.88
C GLU A 50 -24.67 -4.78 28.82
N ASP A 51 -23.77 -4.23 29.64
CA ASP A 51 -24.08 -3.09 30.50
C ASP A 51 -24.40 -1.81 29.71
N LEU A 52 -23.70 -1.59 28.58
CA LEU A 52 -24.03 -0.53 27.63
C LEU A 52 -25.40 -0.76 27.00
N ALA A 53 -25.71 -1.99 26.58
CA ALA A 53 -26.98 -2.33 25.97
C ALA A 53 -28.16 -2.09 26.92
N LYS A 54 -28.03 -2.48 28.20
CA LYS A 54 -29.04 -2.24 29.24
C LYS A 54 -29.35 -0.76 29.39
N ARG A 55 -28.33 0.12 29.31
CA ARG A 55 -28.48 1.58 29.38
C ARG A 55 -29.09 2.15 28.11
N LEU A 56 -28.58 1.74 26.96
CA LEU A 56 -29.09 2.16 25.66
C LEU A 56 -30.60 1.90 25.56
N ARG A 57 -31.05 0.69 25.91
CA ARG A 57 -32.47 0.29 25.82
C ARG A 57 -33.42 1.06 26.74
N LYS A 58 -32.93 1.72 27.80
CA LYS A 58 -33.77 2.59 28.65
C LYS A 58 -34.25 3.83 27.89
N HIS A 59 -33.41 4.35 26.99
CA HIS A 59 -33.67 5.57 26.23
C HIS A 59 -34.08 5.26 24.79
N HIS A 60 -33.49 4.22 24.20
CA HIS A 60 -33.65 3.81 22.80
C HIS A 60 -33.97 2.32 22.71
N ARG A 61 -35.26 1.96 22.80
CA ARG A 61 -35.71 0.55 22.93
C ARG A 61 -35.22 -0.37 21.80
N ALA A 62 -35.07 0.17 20.59
CA ALA A 62 -34.62 -0.56 19.40
C ALA A 62 -33.09 -0.56 19.23
N GLY A 63 -32.36 0.22 20.04
CA GLY A 63 -30.91 0.36 19.94
C GLY A 63 -30.17 -0.96 20.14
N LYS A 64 -29.16 -1.21 19.31
CA LYS A 64 -28.30 -2.41 19.36
C LYS A 64 -26.85 -2.05 19.61
N ILE A 65 -26.09 -3.00 20.16
CA ILE A 65 -24.63 -2.88 20.26
C ILE A 65 -23.98 -3.70 19.14
N TRP A 66 -23.00 -3.11 18.48
CA TRP A 66 -22.22 -3.71 17.39
C TRP A 66 -20.76 -3.85 17.82
N LEU A 67 -20.14 -4.98 17.51
CA LEU A 67 -18.76 -5.26 17.86
C LEU A 67 -17.92 -5.48 16.60
N SER A 68 -16.78 -4.82 16.50
CA SER A 68 -15.73 -5.20 15.54
C SER A 68 -14.77 -6.18 16.21
N LEU A 69 -14.27 -7.13 15.42
CA LEU A 69 -13.29 -8.09 15.90
C LEU A 69 -11.84 -7.60 15.71
N GLN A 70 -11.65 -6.30 15.47
CA GLN A 70 -10.35 -5.70 15.20
C GLN A 70 -9.34 -6.02 16.31
N TRP A 71 -8.20 -6.55 15.91
CA TRP A 71 -7.05 -6.94 16.74
C TRP A 71 -7.30 -8.02 17.80
N PHE A 72 -8.47 -8.69 17.80
CA PHE A 72 -8.59 -9.94 18.54
C PHE A 72 -7.77 -11.04 17.86
N THR A 73 -7.20 -11.96 18.65
CA THR A 73 -6.52 -13.14 18.11
C THR A 73 -7.54 -14.08 17.44
N PRO A 74 -7.07 -15.04 16.59
CA PRO A 74 -7.97 -16.04 16.03
C PRO A 74 -8.77 -16.81 17.09
N GLU A 75 -8.13 -17.20 18.20
CA GLU A 75 -8.79 -17.88 19.32
C GLU A 75 -9.88 -17.02 19.98
N GLN A 76 -9.59 -15.73 20.20
CA GLN A 76 -10.58 -14.80 20.75
C GLN A 76 -11.76 -14.56 19.80
N CYS A 77 -11.50 -14.53 18.48
CA CYS A 77 -12.57 -14.48 17.48
C CYS A 77 -13.46 -15.73 17.58
N GLU A 78 -12.86 -16.92 17.70
CA GLU A 78 -13.60 -18.18 17.89
C GLU A 78 -14.47 -18.18 19.14
N ASP A 79 -13.96 -17.67 20.25
CA ASP A 79 -14.71 -17.54 21.50
C ASP A 79 -15.95 -16.65 21.33
N ILE A 80 -15.79 -15.51 20.65
CA ILE A 80 -16.90 -14.59 20.40
C ILE A 80 -17.93 -15.24 19.47
N TYR A 81 -17.52 -15.93 18.41
CA TYR A 81 -18.46 -16.65 17.54
C TYR A 81 -19.27 -17.70 18.31
N ARG A 82 -18.61 -18.49 19.17
CA ARG A 82 -19.28 -19.49 20.03
C ARG A 82 -20.23 -18.84 21.02
N TRP A 83 -19.84 -17.72 21.62
CA TRP A 83 -20.68 -16.96 22.54
C TRP A 83 -21.95 -16.46 21.84
N ILE A 84 -21.85 -15.90 20.63
CA ILE A 84 -23.02 -15.47 19.84
C ILE A 84 -23.97 -16.64 19.57
N GLU A 85 -23.43 -17.80 19.18
CA GLU A 85 -24.22 -19.00 18.88
C GLU A 85 -24.92 -19.58 20.11
N THR A 86 -24.25 -19.55 21.27
CA THR A 86 -24.74 -20.14 22.52
C THR A 86 -25.72 -19.22 23.24
N GLU A 87 -25.34 -17.97 23.47
CA GLU A 87 -26.11 -17.04 24.30
C GLU A 87 -27.26 -16.38 23.54
N LYS A 88 -27.15 -16.27 22.21
CA LYS A 88 -28.14 -15.63 21.32
C LYS A 88 -28.70 -14.32 21.91
N PRO A 89 -27.82 -13.36 22.25
CA PRO A 89 -28.22 -12.12 22.91
C PRO A 89 -29.13 -11.28 22.01
N GLU A 90 -30.35 -10.98 22.48
CA GLU A 90 -31.28 -10.12 21.73
C GLU A 90 -30.78 -8.69 21.57
N TRP A 91 -29.94 -8.20 22.50
CA TRP A 91 -29.45 -6.81 22.48
C TRP A 91 -28.33 -6.58 21.46
N PHE A 92 -27.70 -7.65 20.99
CA PHE A 92 -26.57 -7.59 20.09
C PHE A 92 -27.04 -7.39 18.65
N GLY A 93 -26.41 -6.46 17.95
CA GLY A 93 -26.77 -6.06 16.58
C GLY A 93 -26.08 -6.87 15.50
N GLY A 94 -24.94 -7.48 15.81
CA GLY A 94 -24.09 -8.17 14.84
C GLY A 94 -22.65 -7.69 14.90
N LEU A 95 -21.86 -8.13 13.93
CA LEU A 95 -20.45 -7.78 13.84
C LEU A 95 -20.18 -6.70 12.79
N VAL A 96 -19.15 -5.91 13.04
CA VAL A 96 -18.59 -4.95 12.09
C VAL A 96 -17.28 -5.52 11.56
N SER A 97 -17.14 -5.65 10.25
CA SER A 97 -15.90 -6.12 9.61
C SER A 97 -15.22 -4.97 8.89
N GLY A 98 -13.97 -4.68 9.26
CA GLY A 98 -13.16 -3.59 8.74
C GLY A 98 -11.67 -3.87 8.95
N PRO A 99 -10.79 -2.86 8.81
CA PRO A 99 -9.34 -3.02 9.01
C PRO A 99 -8.98 -3.75 10.30
N GLY A 100 -8.13 -4.77 10.20
CA GLY A 100 -7.65 -5.55 11.34
C GLY A 100 -8.66 -6.54 11.94
N SER A 101 -9.84 -6.70 11.34
CA SER A 101 -10.82 -7.76 11.65
C SER A 101 -10.77 -8.87 10.60
N PRO A 102 -11.32 -10.08 10.87
CA PRO A 102 -11.65 -11.06 9.83
C PRO A 102 -12.48 -10.43 8.71
N SER A 103 -12.31 -10.92 7.49
CA SER A 103 -12.95 -10.35 6.29
C SER A 103 -14.48 -10.45 6.34
N VAL A 104 -15.17 -9.66 5.51
CA VAL A 104 -16.64 -9.69 5.41
C VAL A 104 -17.13 -11.12 5.06
N PRO A 105 -16.63 -11.79 4.01
CA PRO A 105 -17.08 -13.13 3.67
C PRO A 105 -16.78 -14.16 4.76
N GLU A 106 -15.62 -14.06 5.42
CA GLU A 106 -15.29 -14.94 6.53
C GLU A 106 -16.25 -14.74 7.71
N THR A 107 -16.41 -13.50 8.17
CA THR A 107 -17.32 -13.17 9.27
C THR A 107 -18.75 -13.59 8.95
N ARG A 108 -19.21 -13.36 7.72
CA ARG A 108 -20.57 -13.71 7.29
C ARG A 108 -20.83 -15.21 7.36
N ARG A 109 -19.85 -16.05 6.96
CA ARG A 109 -19.94 -17.52 7.04
C ARG A 109 -20.04 -18.05 8.47
N ARG A 110 -19.55 -17.31 9.45
CA ARG A 110 -19.50 -17.71 10.86
C ARG A 110 -20.73 -17.32 11.67
N LEU A 111 -21.60 -16.47 11.14
CA LEU A 111 -22.74 -15.92 11.85
C LEU A 111 -24.07 -16.42 11.27
N THR A 112 -25.05 -16.70 12.13
CA THR A 112 -26.43 -16.98 11.72
C THR A 112 -27.11 -15.74 11.12
N LYS A 113 -28.24 -15.94 10.42
CA LYS A 113 -29.00 -14.84 9.81
C LYS A 113 -29.51 -13.79 10.80
N ASP A 114 -29.64 -14.16 12.07
CA ASP A 114 -30.11 -13.26 13.13
C ASP A 114 -29.05 -12.21 13.51
N TYR A 115 -27.78 -12.47 13.20
CA TYR A 115 -26.65 -11.58 13.47
C TYR A 115 -26.01 -11.10 12.16
N PRO A 116 -26.42 -9.94 11.64
CA PRO A 116 -25.89 -9.40 10.39
C PRO A 116 -24.41 -8.95 10.52
N VAL A 117 -23.79 -8.68 9.37
CA VAL A 117 -22.47 -8.05 9.27
C VAL A 117 -22.66 -6.66 8.72
N ARG A 118 -21.97 -5.68 9.30
CA ARG A 118 -21.85 -4.32 8.76
C ARG A 118 -20.42 -4.11 8.28
N HIS A 119 -20.26 -3.51 7.11
CA HIS A 119 -18.94 -3.21 6.58
C HIS A 119 -18.40 -1.92 7.20
N TYR A 120 -17.15 -1.92 7.67
CA TYR A 120 -16.39 -0.72 8.00
C TYR A 120 -15.19 -0.60 7.05
N PRO A 121 -15.43 -0.34 5.75
CA PRO A 121 -14.42 -0.42 4.71
C PRO A 121 -13.42 0.73 4.79
N ASP A 122 -12.14 0.41 4.69
CA ASP A 122 -11.08 1.39 4.42
C ASP A 122 -11.23 1.96 3.02
N ILE A 123 -11.42 3.28 2.91
CA ILE A 123 -11.50 3.96 1.61
C ILE A 123 -10.40 5.03 1.42
N THR A 124 -9.46 5.09 2.36
CA THR A 124 -8.48 6.19 2.47
C THR A 124 -7.06 5.76 2.12
N HIS A 125 -6.70 4.52 2.46
CA HIS A 125 -5.31 4.09 2.34
C HIS A 125 -4.96 3.46 1.01
N THR A 126 -3.69 3.53 0.62
CA THR A 126 -3.16 2.92 -0.62
C THR A 126 -2.21 1.74 -0.38
N VAL A 127 -1.57 1.67 0.79
CA VAL A 127 -0.65 0.60 1.22
C VAL A 127 -0.86 0.31 2.70
N ARG A 128 -0.40 -0.85 3.21
CA ARG A 128 -0.52 -1.20 4.63
C ARG A 128 -1.96 -1.03 5.16
N CYS A 129 -2.93 -1.54 4.40
CA CYS A 129 -4.35 -1.29 4.61
C CYS A 129 -5.22 -2.47 4.18
N GLN A 130 -6.54 -2.35 4.40
CA GLN A 130 -7.50 -3.42 4.06
C GLN A 130 -7.60 -3.67 2.55
N TYR A 131 -7.50 -2.62 1.74
CA TYR A 131 -7.63 -2.67 0.28
C TYR A 131 -6.48 -1.89 -0.37
N PRO A 132 -5.26 -2.46 -0.42
CA PRO A 132 -4.12 -1.78 -1.01
C PRO A 132 -4.29 -1.65 -2.52
N VAL A 133 -3.65 -0.63 -3.11
CA VAL A 133 -3.61 -0.44 -4.57
C VAL A 133 -2.92 -1.69 -5.17
N PRO A 134 -3.58 -2.42 -6.09
CA PRO A 134 -3.01 -3.64 -6.65
C PRO A 134 -1.78 -3.32 -7.50
N TRP A 135 -0.66 -3.98 -7.21
CA TRP A 135 0.59 -3.87 -7.97
C TRP A 135 1.00 -2.42 -8.25
N TRP A 136 0.91 -1.57 -7.22
CA TRP A 136 1.25 -0.16 -7.32
C TRP A 136 2.74 0.05 -7.59
N ASP A 137 3.07 0.99 -8.47
CA ASP A 137 4.46 1.29 -8.79
C ASP A 137 5.23 1.81 -7.53
N PRO A 138 6.40 1.26 -7.20
CA PRO A 138 7.16 1.67 -6.02
C PRO A 138 7.47 3.16 -5.95
N ALA A 139 7.58 3.85 -7.10
CA ALA A 139 7.80 5.30 -7.13
C ALA A 139 6.64 6.06 -6.48
N PHE A 140 5.40 5.61 -6.69
CA PHE A 140 4.25 6.18 -5.99
C PHE A 140 4.24 5.78 -4.51
N ALA A 141 4.56 4.53 -4.18
CA ALA A 141 4.57 4.08 -2.79
C ALA A 141 5.48 4.93 -1.88
N VAL A 142 6.66 5.33 -2.36
CA VAL A 142 7.62 6.14 -1.58
C VAL A 142 7.36 7.64 -1.65
N THR A 143 6.66 8.15 -2.66
CA THR A 143 6.39 9.60 -2.83
C THR A 143 5.01 10.00 -2.32
N LEU A 144 3.96 9.24 -2.65
CA LEU A 144 2.60 9.51 -2.21
C LEU A 144 2.32 8.91 -0.82
N GLY A 145 2.90 7.76 -0.51
CA GLY A 145 2.76 7.12 0.79
C GLY A 145 1.38 6.50 1.01
N ARG A 146 0.95 6.44 2.28
CA ARG A 146 -0.21 5.68 2.76
C ARG A 146 -1.54 6.40 2.60
N GLU A 147 -1.58 7.71 2.85
CA GLU A 147 -2.81 8.54 2.89
C GLU A 147 -2.80 9.69 1.83
N PRO A 148 -2.41 9.44 0.56
CA PRO A 148 -2.46 10.50 -0.45
C PRO A 148 -3.90 10.82 -0.86
N ILE A 149 -4.09 11.93 -1.58
CA ILE A 149 -5.32 12.17 -2.37
C ILE A 149 -5.50 10.96 -3.30
N ASN A 150 -6.57 10.18 -3.18
CA ASN A 150 -6.65 8.86 -3.82
C ASN A 150 -7.97 8.58 -4.56
N PRO A 151 -8.39 9.40 -5.55
CA PRO A 151 -9.58 9.09 -6.34
C PRO A 151 -9.43 7.76 -7.09
N GLN A 152 -10.17 6.76 -6.63
CA GLN A 152 -10.20 5.42 -7.22
C GLN A 152 -11.65 4.94 -7.40
N PRO A 153 -12.44 5.67 -8.21
CA PRO A 153 -13.88 5.42 -8.34
C PRO A 153 -14.23 4.03 -8.89
N VAL A 154 -13.45 3.46 -9.82
CA VAL A 154 -13.70 2.12 -10.36
C VAL A 154 -13.37 1.06 -9.33
N PHE A 155 -12.21 1.17 -8.67
CA PHE A 155 -11.77 0.25 -7.63
C PHE A 155 -12.75 0.20 -6.46
N TYR A 156 -13.14 1.35 -5.88
CA TYR A 156 -14.04 1.33 -4.72
C TYR A 156 -15.49 0.99 -5.09
N ALA A 157 -15.93 1.28 -6.32
CA ALA A 157 -17.21 0.75 -6.81
C ALA A 157 -17.18 -0.79 -6.91
N PHE A 158 -16.08 -1.36 -7.38
CA PHE A 158 -15.88 -2.81 -7.46
C PHE A 158 -15.84 -3.46 -6.08
N ILE A 159 -15.03 -2.93 -5.15
CA ILE A 159 -14.92 -3.44 -3.78
C ILE A 159 -16.28 -3.37 -3.08
N HIS A 160 -17.01 -2.26 -3.18
CA HIS A 160 -18.36 -2.14 -2.63
C HIS A 160 -19.25 -3.29 -3.12
N ASN A 161 -19.41 -3.45 -4.44
CA ASN A 161 -20.34 -4.43 -5.01
C ASN A 161 -19.93 -5.87 -4.73
N THR A 162 -18.63 -6.13 -4.53
CA THR A 162 -18.12 -7.44 -4.16
C THR A 162 -18.61 -7.88 -2.79
N PHE A 163 -18.62 -6.97 -1.81
CA PHE A 163 -18.91 -7.32 -0.41
C PHE A 163 -20.31 -6.92 0.05
N ALA A 164 -20.97 -5.97 -0.61
CA ALA A 164 -22.31 -5.51 -0.25
C ALA A 164 -23.35 -6.64 -0.05
N PRO A 165 -23.40 -7.71 -0.87
CA PRO A 165 -24.36 -8.80 -0.69
C PRO A 165 -24.26 -9.55 0.64
N ASP A 166 -23.08 -9.53 1.28
CA ASP A 166 -22.82 -10.21 2.55
C ASP A 166 -23.08 -9.32 3.78
N THR A 167 -23.57 -8.09 3.58
CA THR A 167 -23.71 -7.08 4.63
C THR A 167 -25.09 -6.45 4.67
N VAL A 168 -25.41 -5.75 5.76
CA VAL A 168 -26.64 -4.95 5.91
C VAL A 168 -26.38 -3.45 5.75
N GLY A 169 -25.28 -3.09 5.09
CA GLY A 169 -24.82 -1.72 4.92
C GLY A 169 -23.42 -1.49 5.50
N PHE A 170 -23.01 -0.23 5.52
CA PHE A 170 -21.63 0.13 5.82
C PHE A 170 -21.53 1.40 6.68
N ILE A 171 -20.32 1.62 7.23
CA ILE A 171 -19.83 2.88 7.78
C ILE A 171 -18.44 3.06 7.16
N SER A 172 -18.25 3.95 6.19
CA SER A 172 -16.94 4.05 5.51
C SER A 172 -15.87 4.60 6.46
N TYR A 173 -14.79 3.84 6.66
CA TYR A 173 -13.62 4.30 7.40
C TYR A 173 -12.84 5.30 6.54
N SER A 174 -12.68 6.51 7.07
CA SER A 174 -12.04 7.62 6.40
C SER A 174 -11.13 8.38 7.37
N ASP A 175 -9.97 8.80 6.87
CA ASP A 175 -9.02 9.65 7.60
C ASP A 175 -9.08 11.14 7.21
N GLY A 176 -9.93 11.53 6.24
CA GLY A 176 -10.14 12.94 5.96
C GLY A 176 -10.60 13.26 4.56
N ILE A 177 -10.00 14.29 3.98
CA ILE A 177 -10.44 14.91 2.71
C ILE A 177 -9.82 14.22 1.48
N ASN A 178 -8.72 13.50 1.68
CA ASN A 178 -7.99 12.81 0.63
C ASN A 178 -8.82 11.72 -0.09
N ASP A 179 -9.84 11.18 0.59
CA ASP A 179 -10.77 10.14 0.12
C ASP A 179 -12.17 10.65 -0.26
N ASP A 180 -12.37 11.97 -0.37
CA ASP A 180 -13.70 12.59 -0.59
C ASP A 180 -14.48 11.95 -1.75
N LEU A 181 -13.82 11.73 -2.88
CA LEU A 181 -14.46 11.09 -4.03
C LEU A 181 -14.91 9.66 -3.71
N ASN A 182 -14.07 8.89 -3.01
CA ASN A 182 -14.34 7.49 -2.70
C ASN A 182 -15.55 7.40 -1.76
N LYS A 183 -15.73 8.34 -0.82
CA LYS A 183 -16.95 8.45 -0.01
C LYS A 183 -18.20 8.64 -0.86
N VAL A 184 -18.14 9.54 -1.85
CA VAL A 184 -19.30 9.80 -2.72
C VAL A 184 -19.63 8.57 -3.55
N VAL A 185 -18.63 7.94 -4.18
CA VAL A 185 -18.81 6.71 -4.97
C VAL A 185 -19.41 5.59 -4.10
N TRP A 186 -18.85 5.36 -2.91
CA TRP A 186 -19.35 4.35 -1.99
C TRP A 186 -20.78 4.63 -1.54
N SER A 187 -21.11 5.89 -1.26
CA SER A 187 -22.47 6.29 -0.86
C SER A 187 -23.49 6.12 -1.99
N LEU A 188 -23.12 6.48 -3.23
CA LEU A 188 -23.98 6.31 -4.40
C LEU A 188 -24.21 4.83 -4.72
N ARG A 189 -23.18 3.99 -4.59
CA ARG A 189 -23.30 2.53 -4.69
C ARG A 189 -24.17 1.94 -3.58
N GLY A 190 -24.06 2.48 -2.37
CA GLY A 190 -24.91 2.11 -1.25
C GLY A 190 -26.40 2.38 -1.47
N TRP A 191 -26.71 3.42 -2.26
CA TRP A 191 -28.08 3.75 -2.66
C TRP A 191 -28.56 2.93 -3.86
N ASN A 192 -27.73 2.83 -4.90
CA ASN A 192 -28.02 2.06 -6.11
C ASN A 192 -26.76 1.27 -6.54
N PRO A 193 -26.71 -0.05 -6.30
CA PRO A 193 -25.55 -0.87 -6.62
C PRO A 193 -25.30 -1.00 -8.12
N ASP A 194 -26.27 -0.67 -8.98
CA ASP A 194 -26.16 -0.74 -10.45
C ASP A 194 -25.84 0.61 -11.11
N HIS A 195 -25.71 1.69 -10.34
CA HIS A 195 -25.42 3.03 -10.89
C HIS A 195 -24.03 3.04 -11.57
N ASP A 196 -23.96 3.47 -12.84
CA ASP A 196 -22.70 3.51 -13.58
C ASP A 196 -21.67 4.44 -12.93
N VAL A 197 -20.39 4.04 -12.91
CA VAL A 197 -19.32 4.82 -12.25
C VAL A 197 -19.14 6.16 -12.94
N ARG A 198 -19.17 6.20 -14.28
CA ARG A 198 -18.97 7.45 -15.01
C ARG A 198 -20.14 8.41 -14.78
N ASP A 199 -21.37 7.89 -14.69
CA ASP A 199 -22.55 8.70 -14.36
C ASP A 199 -22.44 9.29 -12.94
N MET A 200 -21.99 8.53 -11.94
CA MET A 200 -21.70 9.06 -10.59
C MET A 200 -20.69 10.21 -10.63
N LEU A 201 -19.61 10.06 -11.41
CA LEU A 201 -18.59 11.08 -11.55
C LEU A 201 -19.11 12.32 -12.28
N LEU A 202 -20.00 12.14 -13.25
CA LEU A 202 -20.67 13.22 -13.94
C LEU A 202 -21.59 14.02 -13.00
N GLU A 203 -22.34 13.34 -12.13
CA GLU A 203 -23.14 13.98 -11.09
C GLU A 203 -22.26 14.75 -10.09
N TYR A 204 -21.18 14.13 -9.60
CA TYR A 204 -20.19 14.76 -8.73
C TYR A 204 -19.62 16.03 -9.38
N ALA A 205 -19.14 15.91 -10.61
CA ALA A 205 -18.51 17.01 -11.32
C ALA A 205 -19.52 18.13 -11.66
N ARG A 206 -20.75 17.80 -12.07
CA ARG A 206 -21.80 18.81 -12.28
C ARG A 206 -22.11 19.57 -11.00
N PHE A 207 -22.19 18.87 -9.87
CA PHE A 207 -22.53 19.48 -8.59
C PHE A 207 -21.42 20.38 -8.06
N PHE A 208 -20.16 19.93 -8.11
CA PHE A 208 -19.05 20.68 -7.51
C PHE A 208 -18.32 21.61 -8.47
N PHE A 209 -18.31 21.34 -9.77
CA PHE A 209 -17.55 22.09 -10.78
C PHE A 209 -18.43 22.81 -11.81
N GLY A 210 -19.71 22.46 -11.88
CA GLY A 210 -20.66 23.05 -12.82
C GLY A 210 -20.71 22.32 -14.17
N ALA A 211 -21.82 22.52 -14.88
CA ALA A 211 -22.14 21.76 -16.10
C ALA A 211 -21.15 21.97 -17.26
N ALA A 212 -20.45 23.11 -17.32
CA ALA A 212 -19.57 23.45 -18.43
C ALA A 212 -18.33 22.54 -18.53
N VAL A 213 -17.84 22.03 -17.41
CA VAL A 213 -16.63 21.17 -17.36
C VAL A 213 -16.93 19.73 -16.96
N ALA A 214 -18.16 19.42 -16.52
CA ALA A 214 -18.48 18.19 -15.83
C ALA A 214 -18.11 16.90 -16.57
N GLU A 215 -18.40 16.80 -17.87
CA GLU A 215 -18.09 15.59 -18.65
C GLU A 215 -16.58 15.34 -18.73
N LYS A 216 -15.82 16.39 -19.05
CA LYS A 216 -14.35 16.29 -19.14
C LYS A 216 -13.71 16.06 -17.76
N SER A 217 -14.27 16.64 -16.71
CA SER A 217 -13.81 16.37 -15.34
C SER A 217 -14.09 14.93 -14.91
N ALA A 218 -15.26 14.37 -15.24
CA ALA A 218 -15.56 12.96 -14.96
C ALA A 218 -14.57 12.02 -15.65
N ASP A 219 -14.28 12.27 -16.94
CA ASP A 219 -13.27 11.52 -17.69
C ASP A 219 -11.84 11.73 -17.12
N GLY A 220 -11.54 12.96 -16.69
CA GLY A 220 -10.26 13.30 -16.05
C GLY A 220 -10.05 12.62 -14.71
N ILE A 221 -11.12 12.42 -13.92
CA ILE A 221 -11.08 11.67 -12.67
C ILE A 221 -10.82 10.18 -12.93
N LEU A 222 -11.48 9.58 -13.93
CA LEU A 222 -11.19 8.18 -14.35
C LEU A 222 -9.74 8.03 -14.82
N ALA A 223 -9.23 9.03 -15.54
CA ALA A 223 -7.84 9.03 -16.00
C ALA A 223 -6.82 9.12 -14.85
N LEU A 224 -7.15 9.79 -13.74
CA LEU A 224 -6.30 9.83 -12.53
C LEU A 224 -6.17 8.46 -11.86
N GLU A 225 -7.22 7.65 -11.84
CA GLU A 225 -7.13 6.27 -11.34
C GLU A 225 -6.22 5.43 -12.25
N LYS A 226 -6.32 5.61 -13.57
CA LYS A 226 -5.46 4.94 -14.56
C LYS A 226 -3.98 5.33 -14.48
N ASN A 227 -3.62 6.47 -13.86
CA ASN A 227 -2.22 6.82 -13.63
C ASN A 227 -1.51 5.81 -12.71
N TRP A 228 -2.23 5.10 -11.84
CA TRP A 228 -1.67 4.15 -10.89
C TRP A 228 -1.59 2.71 -11.41
N GLU A 229 -2.03 2.46 -12.65
CA GLU A 229 -1.95 1.13 -13.26
C GLU A 229 -0.63 0.94 -14.01
N GLY A 230 0.06 -0.17 -13.72
CA GLY A 230 1.27 -0.59 -14.44
C GLY A 230 2.53 0.20 -14.03
N SER A 231 3.62 0.01 -14.79
CA SER A 231 4.87 0.73 -14.54
C SER A 231 4.72 2.21 -14.85
N LEU A 232 5.07 3.07 -13.89
CA LEU A 232 4.92 4.51 -14.03
C LEU A 232 5.76 5.08 -15.18
N ALA A 233 7.01 4.61 -15.34
CA ALA A 233 7.89 5.05 -16.41
C ALA A 233 7.29 4.77 -17.80
N GLU A 234 6.64 3.61 -17.97
CA GLU A 234 6.05 3.16 -19.23
C GLU A 234 4.63 3.72 -19.46
N ASN A 235 3.94 4.17 -18.40
CA ASN A 235 2.57 4.67 -18.48
C ASN A 235 2.52 6.08 -19.10
N GLY A 236 2.46 6.15 -20.44
CA GLY A 236 2.28 7.39 -21.19
C GLY A 236 0.93 8.09 -20.94
N GLY A 237 -0.06 7.38 -20.36
CA GLY A 237 -1.36 7.94 -19.99
C GLY A 237 -1.25 9.09 -19.00
N VAL A 238 -0.26 9.07 -18.11
CA VAL A 238 -0.02 10.12 -17.11
C VAL A 238 0.17 11.50 -17.76
N ALA A 239 0.90 11.56 -18.88
CA ALA A 239 1.10 12.81 -19.61
C ALA A 239 -0.19 13.32 -20.26
N ALA A 240 -1.03 12.41 -20.77
CA ALA A 240 -2.33 12.76 -21.33
C ALA A 240 -3.32 13.23 -20.25
N THR A 241 -3.32 12.58 -19.08
CA THR A 241 -4.10 13.00 -17.90
C THR A 241 -3.71 14.40 -17.46
N LEU A 242 -2.41 14.71 -17.35
CA LEU A 242 -1.95 16.07 -17.02
C LEU A 242 -2.43 17.09 -18.05
N ALA A 243 -2.29 16.79 -19.35
CA ALA A 243 -2.70 17.71 -20.42
C ALA A 243 -4.21 18.03 -20.36
N LEU A 244 -5.05 17.03 -20.06
CA LEU A 244 -6.48 17.22 -19.86
C LEU A 244 -6.76 18.15 -18.67
N TRP A 245 -6.14 17.90 -17.53
CA TRP A 245 -6.32 18.72 -16.33
C TRP A 245 -5.79 20.15 -16.50
N GLN A 246 -4.72 20.36 -17.26
CA GLN A 246 -4.23 21.69 -17.62
C GLN A 246 -5.22 22.46 -18.51
N GLN A 247 -5.86 21.79 -19.48
CA GLN A 247 -6.89 22.41 -20.30
C GLN A 247 -8.13 22.78 -19.48
N LEU A 248 -8.52 21.90 -18.55
CA LEU A 248 -9.61 22.15 -17.61
C LEU A 248 -9.30 23.35 -16.70
N GLU A 249 -8.10 23.39 -16.12
CA GLU A 249 -7.63 24.49 -15.28
C GLU A 249 -7.67 25.84 -15.99
N GLN A 250 -7.26 25.88 -17.27
CA GLN A 250 -7.33 27.09 -18.09
C GLN A 250 -8.76 27.49 -18.44
N ALA A 251 -9.65 26.51 -18.63
CA ALA A 251 -11.03 26.76 -19.05
C ALA A 251 -11.96 27.20 -17.90
N ALA A 252 -11.59 26.88 -16.66
CA ALA A 252 -12.40 27.18 -15.47
C ALA A 252 -11.58 27.85 -14.35
N PRO A 253 -11.01 29.05 -14.58
CA PRO A 253 -10.24 29.78 -13.57
C PRO A 253 -11.07 30.14 -12.32
N GLU A 254 -12.40 30.21 -12.44
CA GLU A 254 -13.32 30.43 -11.32
C GLU A 254 -13.32 29.30 -10.28
N LEU A 255 -12.83 28.11 -10.63
CA LEU A 255 -12.71 26.97 -9.72
C LEU A 255 -11.39 26.95 -8.94
N ALA A 256 -10.53 27.96 -9.11
CA ALA A 256 -9.20 27.99 -8.50
C ALA A 256 -9.20 27.84 -6.96
N ASP A 257 -10.24 28.33 -6.28
CA ASP A 257 -10.38 28.25 -4.82
C ASP A 257 -11.26 27.07 -4.35
N ASN A 258 -11.76 26.25 -5.28
CA ASN A 258 -12.53 25.05 -4.95
C ASN A 258 -11.57 23.93 -4.54
N TRP A 259 -11.59 23.53 -3.27
CA TRP A 259 -10.66 22.52 -2.76
C TRP A 259 -10.79 21.17 -3.48
N ARG A 260 -12.00 20.75 -3.91
CA ARG A 260 -12.18 19.50 -4.68
C ARG A 260 -11.56 19.60 -6.07
N TRP A 261 -11.55 20.79 -6.66
CA TRP A 261 -10.86 21.03 -7.92
C TRP A 261 -9.35 20.98 -7.73
N GLN A 262 -8.86 21.64 -6.67
CA GLN A 262 -7.45 21.66 -6.30
C GLN A 262 -6.91 20.25 -6.02
N THR A 263 -7.68 19.34 -5.41
CA THR A 263 -7.21 17.96 -5.15
C THR A 263 -6.90 17.19 -6.43
N PHE A 264 -7.77 17.29 -7.45
CA PHE A 264 -7.53 16.62 -8.72
C PHE A 264 -6.39 17.24 -9.54
N LEU A 265 -6.26 18.57 -9.51
CA LEU A 265 -5.08 19.23 -10.08
C LEU A 265 -3.81 18.77 -9.38
N ALA A 266 -3.81 18.74 -8.03
CA ALA A 266 -2.64 18.32 -7.26
C ALA A 266 -2.21 16.91 -7.70
N ARG A 267 -3.16 15.98 -7.84
CA ARG A 267 -2.88 14.63 -8.34
C ARG A 267 -2.36 14.58 -9.77
N ALA A 268 -2.98 15.31 -10.71
CA ALA A 268 -2.52 15.33 -12.09
C ALA A 268 -1.07 15.84 -12.22
N TYR A 269 -0.74 16.91 -11.51
CA TYR A 269 0.62 17.48 -11.50
C TYR A 269 1.62 16.61 -10.74
N TYR A 270 1.22 16.03 -9.61
CA TYR A 270 2.08 15.16 -8.81
C TYR A 270 2.47 13.91 -9.59
N ASP A 271 1.49 13.19 -10.13
CA ASP A 271 1.76 11.94 -10.84
C ASP A 271 2.67 12.17 -12.06
N ALA A 272 2.44 13.24 -12.81
CA ALA A 272 3.29 13.60 -13.94
C ALA A 272 4.70 14.03 -13.53
N TYR A 273 4.85 14.79 -12.44
CA TYR A 273 6.16 15.16 -11.92
C TYR A 273 6.95 13.94 -11.45
N THR A 274 6.33 13.05 -10.67
CA THR A 274 6.94 11.80 -10.20
C THR A 274 7.37 10.93 -11.38
N ARG A 275 6.56 10.82 -12.44
CA ARG A 275 6.93 10.08 -13.65
C ARG A 275 8.16 10.65 -14.35
N GLU A 276 8.19 11.96 -14.57
CA GLU A 276 9.31 12.61 -15.25
C GLU A 276 10.60 12.50 -14.41
N ARG A 277 10.48 12.60 -13.09
CA ARG A 277 11.59 12.35 -12.16
C ARG A 277 12.08 10.91 -12.22
N LEU A 278 11.18 9.93 -12.18
CA LEU A 278 11.53 8.52 -12.27
C LEU A 278 12.39 8.26 -13.51
N ILE A 279 11.91 8.66 -14.69
CA ILE A 279 12.64 8.50 -15.96
C ILE A 279 14.00 9.20 -15.90
N TYR A 280 14.05 10.44 -15.41
CA TYR A 280 15.29 11.20 -15.34
C TYR A 280 16.31 10.57 -14.38
N GLU A 281 15.86 10.17 -13.19
CA GLU A 281 16.71 9.63 -12.12
C GLU A 281 17.18 8.20 -12.42
N THR A 282 16.39 7.40 -13.12
CA THR A 282 16.83 6.11 -13.69
C THR A 282 17.97 6.31 -14.69
N LEU A 283 17.87 7.27 -15.62
CA LEU A 283 18.96 7.57 -16.56
C LEU A 283 20.23 8.08 -15.86
N LEU A 284 20.11 8.75 -14.71
CA LEU A 284 21.26 9.13 -13.89
C LEU A 284 21.89 7.93 -13.20
N GLU A 285 21.10 6.99 -12.69
CA GLU A 285 21.59 5.75 -12.09
C GLU A 285 22.30 4.85 -13.11
N GLU A 286 21.73 4.70 -14.32
CA GLU A 286 22.38 3.94 -15.41
C GLU A 286 23.77 4.50 -15.73
N LYS A 287 23.89 5.82 -15.89
CA LYS A 287 25.18 6.48 -16.10
C LYS A 287 26.12 6.33 -14.91
N ALA A 288 25.60 6.38 -13.68
CA ALA A 288 26.40 6.13 -12.49
C ALA A 288 26.96 4.70 -12.52
N ASN A 289 26.15 3.70 -12.85
CA ASN A 289 26.58 2.30 -12.96
C ASN A 289 27.65 2.12 -14.06
N GLU A 290 27.51 2.78 -15.22
CA GLU A 290 28.56 2.78 -16.26
C GLU A 290 29.90 3.37 -15.78
N LEU A 291 29.84 4.41 -14.94
CA LEU A 291 31.03 5.03 -14.35
C LEU A 291 31.67 4.12 -13.29
N LEU A 292 30.86 3.44 -12.48
CA LEU A 292 31.35 2.45 -11.51
C LEU A 292 32.03 1.26 -12.19
N ALA A 293 31.49 0.80 -13.33
CA ALA A 293 32.10 -0.27 -14.12
C ALA A 293 33.50 0.10 -14.67
N GLN A 294 33.84 1.38 -14.74
CA GLN A 294 35.16 1.87 -15.19
C GLN A 294 36.20 1.93 -14.07
N ALA A 295 35.89 1.53 -12.84
CA ALA A 295 36.78 1.63 -11.69
C ALA A 295 38.18 1.03 -11.94
N ALA A 296 38.26 -0.09 -12.67
CA ALA A 296 39.55 -0.71 -13.04
C ALA A 296 40.45 0.19 -13.90
N ALA A 297 39.88 1.12 -14.67
CA ALA A 297 40.61 2.03 -15.56
C ALA A 297 40.95 3.37 -14.90
N VAL A 298 40.09 3.89 -14.02
CA VAL A 298 40.22 5.25 -13.45
C VAL A 298 40.53 5.29 -11.96
N GLY A 299 40.45 4.15 -11.27
CA GLY A 299 40.54 4.03 -9.81
C GLY A 299 39.17 4.12 -9.14
N ALA A 300 39.03 3.43 -8.01
CA ALA A 300 37.78 3.28 -7.27
C ALA A 300 37.24 4.63 -6.73
N GLU A 301 38.10 5.47 -6.15
CA GLU A 301 37.67 6.76 -5.58
C GLU A 301 37.16 7.72 -6.66
N GLU A 302 37.83 7.78 -7.81
CA GLU A 302 37.42 8.61 -8.94
C GLU A 302 36.09 8.12 -9.53
N ALA A 303 35.93 6.80 -9.69
CA ALA A 303 34.68 6.21 -10.17
C ALA A 303 33.50 6.52 -9.22
N MET A 304 33.69 6.34 -7.91
CA MET A 304 32.67 6.68 -6.90
C MET A 304 32.31 8.17 -6.92
N THR A 305 33.32 9.05 -7.03
CA THR A 305 33.11 10.51 -7.07
C THR A 305 32.26 10.90 -8.27
N ARG A 306 32.63 10.44 -9.47
CA ARG A 306 31.89 10.73 -10.71
C ARG A 306 30.47 10.16 -10.70
N ALA A 307 30.27 8.99 -10.08
CA ALA A 307 28.95 8.38 -9.93
C ALA A 307 28.04 9.21 -9.01
N ILE A 308 28.54 9.63 -7.84
CA ILE A 308 27.80 10.51 -6.92
C ILE A 308 27.45 11.85 -7.58
N GLU A 309 28.43 12.51 -8.20
CA GLU A 309 28.20 13.79 -8.90
C GLU A 309 27.14 13.65 -10.00
N THR A 310 27.11 12.50 -10.68
CA THR A 310 26.08 12.21 -11.69
C THR A 310 24.70 12.08 -11.07
N MET A 311 24.54 11.33 -9.98
CA MET A 311 23.25 11.18 -9.31
C MET A 311 22.76 12.47 -8.64
N GLN A 312 23.67 13.31 -8.13
CA GLN A 312 23.36 14.62 -7.54
C GLN A 312 22.77 15.63 -8.54
N LYS A 313 22.79 15.34 -9.84
CA LYS A 313 22.08 16.13 -10.86
C LYS A 313 20.56 16.11 -10.67
N ALA A 314 20.01 15.14 -9.94
CA ALA A 314 18.62 15.15 -9.53
C ALA A 314 18.24 16.43 -8.73
N GLU A 315 19.16 16.93 -7.91
CA GLU A 315 18.95 18.12 -7.07
C GLU A 315 19.54 19.40 -7.69
N THR A 316 20.72 19.29 -8.29
CA THR A 316 21.44 20.46 -8.84
C THR A 316 20.94 20.87 -10.22
N ALA A 317 20.30 19.96 -10.96
CA ALA A 317 19.70 20.19 -12.27
C ALA A 317 18.37 19.41 -12.38
N PRO A 318 17.35 19.75 -11.57
CA PRO A 318 16.10 18.98 -11.49
C PRO A 318 15.32 19.05 -12.79
N CYS A 319 14.69 17.93 -13.15
CA CYS A 319 13.79 17.89 -14.30
C CYS A 319 12.46 18.61 -13.99
N LYS A 320 11.86 19.21 -15.02
CA LYS A 320 10.51 19.81 -14.97
C LYS A 320 10.21 20.66 -13.71
N PRO A 321 11.07 21.64 -13.34
CA PRO A 321 10.90 22.41 -12.10
C PRO A 321 9.55 23.15 -12.01
N GLN A 322 8.92 23.45 -13.16
CA GLN A 322 7.61 24.08 -13.21
C GLN A 322 6.49 23.16 -12.69
N LEU A 323 6.58 21.84 -12.93
CA LEU A 323 5.60 20.88 -12.39
C LEU A 323 5.71 20.81 -10.87
N ARG A 324 6.95 20.70 -10.35
CA ARG A 324 7.23 20.74 -8.91
C ARG A 324 6.63 21.98 -8.25
N GLN A 325 6.91 23.16 -8.83
CA GLN A 325 6.39 24.43 -8.32
C GLN A 325 4.86 24.45 -8.29
N ARG A 326 4.20 23.90 -9.32
CA ARG A 326 2.74 23.82 -9.33
C ARG A 326 2.20 22.88 -8.26
N VAL A 327 2.81 21.73 -8.02
CA VAL A 327 2.43 20.82 -6.92
C VAL A 327 2.51 21.53 -5.56
N VAL A 328 3.64 22.20 -5.28
CA VAL A 328 3.83 22.96 -4.04
C VAL A 328 2.76 24.05 -3.89
N ALA A 329 2.47 24.79 -4.96
CA ALA A 329 1.44 25.83 -4.93
C ALA A 329 0.02 25.26 -4.72
N LEU A 330 -0.29 24.09 -5.29
CA LEU A 330 -1.59 23.44 -5.12
C LEU A 330 -1.78 22.89 -3.71
N PHE A 331 -0.74 22.29 -3.10
CA PHE A 331 -0.81 21.89 -1.70
C PHE A 331 -0.92 23.09 -0.75
N ASP A 332 -0.28 24.21 -1.07
CA ASP A 332 -0.46 25.47 -0.35
C ASP A 332 -1.90 25.99 -0.47
N ALA A 333 -2.48 25.95 -1.67
CA ALA A 333 -3.88 26.31 -1.87
C ALA A 333 -4.84 25.41 -1.11
N LEU A 334 -4.59 24.09 -1.07
CA LEU A 334 -5.39 23.11 -0.32
C LEU A 334 -5.33 23.33 1.19
N TYR A 335 -4.18 23.73 1.73
CA TYR A 335 -4.08 24.11 3.13
C TYR A 335 -4.95 25.35 3.43
N HIS A 336 -4.93 26.37 2.58
CA HIS A 336 -5.73 27.58 2.79
C HIS A 336 -7.22 27.39 2.54
N SER A 337 -7.61 26.51 1.60
CA SER A 337 -9.01 26.30 1.21
C SER A 337 -9.77 25.35 2.14
N ILE A 338 -9.10 24.31 2.66
CA ILE A 338 -9.76 23.28 3.48
C ILE A 338 -8.90 22.75 4.65
N GLY A 339 -7.70 23.30 4.87
CA GLY A 339 -6.84 22.88 5.98
C GLY A 339 -6.11 21.55 5.74
N MET A 340 -5.91 21.15 4.48
CA MET A 340 -5.21 19.89 4.18
C MET A 340 -3.74 19.93 4.63
N GLN A 341 -3.35 19.02 5.52
CA GLN A 341 -2.04 19.03 6.17
C GLN A 341 -1.04 18.13 5.44
N THR A 342 -0.52 18.57 4.29
CA THR A 342 0.35 17.72 3.45
C THR A 342 1.83 17.71 3.86
N SER A 343 2.18 18.32 5.00
CA SER A 343 3.54 18.39 5.51
C SER A 343 3.56 18.50 7.04
N VAL A 344 4.51 17.84 7.70
CA VAL A 344 4.70 17.92 9.15
C VAL A 344 5.14 19.33 9.56
N GLU A 345 6.28 19.79 9.02
CA GLU A 345 6.86 21.08 9.42
C GLU A 345 6.01 22.26 8.92
N LYS A 346 5.52 22.21 7.68
CA LYS A 346 4.82 23.34 7.08
C LYS A 346 3.34 23.43 7.48
N TYR A 347 2.65 22.30 7.63
CA TYR A 347 1.20 22.25 7.79
C TYR A 347 0.73 21.50 9.04
N ASN A 348 1.65 21.16 9.96
CA ASN A 348 1.37 20.55 11.27
C ASN A 348 0.68 19.19 11.19
N ALA A 349 0.97 18.40 10.16
CA ALA A 349 0.54 17.00 10.12
C ALA A 349 1.11 16.24 11.32
N SER A 350 0.33 15.30 11.87
CA SER A 350 0.70 14.62 13.12
C SER A 350 1.90 13.66 12.98
N ALA A 351 2.13 13.11 11.79
CA ALA A 351 3.30 12.31 11.44
C ALA A 351 3.43 12.19 9.91
N TYR A 352 4.61 11.82 9.41
CA TYR A 352 4.87 11.70 7.97
C TYR A 352 4.00 10.65 7.26
N GLU A 353 3.50 9.63 7.96
CA GLU A 353 2.61 8.62 7.35
C GLU A 353 1.20 9.19 7.05
N ARG A 354 0.85 10.34 7.63
CA ARG A 354 -0.49 10.93 7.64
C ARG A 354 -0.73 11.89 6.48
N GLY A 355 -0.51 11.41 5.26
CA GLY A 355 -0.81 12.14 4.03
C GLY A 355 0.17 13.27 3.70
N CYS A 356 1.41 13.17 4.22
CA CYS A 356 2.46 14.18 4.03
C CYS A 356 3.15 14.12 2.65
N SER A 357 2.38 13.98 1.56
CA SER A 357 2.94 13.78 0.22
C SER A 357 3.84 14.95 -0.26
N LEU A 358 3.75 16.15 0.35
CA LEU A 358 4.66 17.26 0.05
C LEU A 358 6.07 17.01 0.60
N ASP A 359 6.20 16.39 1.78
CA ASP A 359 7.49 16.10 2.41
C ASP A 359 8.28 15.04 1.61
N PHE A 360 7.58 14.18 0.88
CA PHE A 360 8.16 13.12 0.04
C PHE A 360 8.27 13.48 -1.45
N LEU A 361 7.86 14.70 -1.84
CA LEU A 361 7.83 15.14 -3.24
C LEU A 361 9.18 14.99 -3.95
N ASP A 362 10.28 15.14 -3.21
CA ASP A 362 11.66 15.04 -3.70
C ASP A 362 12.40 13.78 -3.16
N TYR A 363 11.68 12.79 -2.62
CA TYR A 363 12.27 11.51 -2.23
C TYR A 363 12.99 10.88 -3.44
N PRO A 364 14.26 10.43 -3.34
CA PRO A 364 15.01 9.91 -4.49
C PRO A 364 14.34 8.68 -5.11
N LEU A 365 14.15 8.71 -6.43
CA LEU A 365 13.59 7.62 -7.22
C LEU A 365 14.67 6.75 -7.87
N ASN A 366 15.92 6.94 -7.43
CA ASN A 366 17.06 6.09 -7.72
C ASN A 366 17.75 5.65 -6.41
N ASN A 367 18.72 4.75 -6.52
CA ASN A 367 19.42 4.16 -5.38
C ASN A 367 20.56 5.05 -4.84
N ARG A 368 20.51 6.37 -5.03
CA ARG A 368 21.58 7.30 -4.60
C ARG A 368 21.93 7.16 -3.12
N TRP A 369 20.94 7.21 -2.23
CA TRP A 369 21.19 7.13 -0.78
C TRP A 369 21.80 5.79 -0.38
N TRP A 370 21.36 4.70 -0.99
CA TRP A 370 21.94 3.38 -0.77
C TRP A 370 23.39 3.33 -1.27
N LEU A 371 23.66 3.80 -2.50
CA LEU A 371 25.01 3.82 -3.07
C LEU A 371 25.99 4.68 -2.25
N GLU A 372 25.54 5.82 -1.72
CA GLU A 372 26.35 6.64 -0.79
C GLU A 372 26.79 5.85 0.45
N ASP A 373 25.92 4.97 0.97
CA ASP A 373 26.23 4.14 2.13
C ASP A 373 27.12 2.94 1.74
N GLU A 374 26.89 2.34 0.58
CA GLU A 374 27.78 1.30 0.04
C GLU A 374 29.19 1.83 -0.25
N PHE A 375 29.34 3.05 -0.76
CA PHE A 375 30.64 3.67 -1.03
C PHE A 375 31.46 3.91 0.25
N LYS A 376 30.81 4.14 1.40
CA LYS A 376 31.51 4.19 2.69
C LYS A 376 32.14 2.84 3.01
N LYS A 377 31.40 1.75 2.83
CA LYS A 377 31.89 0.37 3.03
C LYS A 377 33.02 0.03 2.07
N VAL A 378 32.90 0.43 0.79
CA VAL A 378 33.96 0.23 -0.21
C VAL A 378 35.25 0.94 0.20
N ARG A 379 35.19 2.19 0.68
CA ARG A 379 36.40 2.92 1.12
C ARG A 379 37.14 2.24 2.27
N GLU A 380 36.44 1.50 3.11
CA GLU A 380 37.01 0.75 4.24
C GLU A 380 37.73 -0.54 3.81
N MET A 381 37.59 -0.96 2.55
CA MET A 381 38.26 -2.15 2.03
C MET A 381 39.78 -1.98 1.97
N PRO A 382 40.54 -3.07 2.20
CA PRO A 382 41.97 -3.00 2.49
C PRO A 382 42.84 -2.58 1.30
N ASP A 383 42.42 -2.90 0.08
CA ASP A 383 43.18 -2.64 -1.14
C ASP A 383 42.28 -2.22 -2.31
N GLU A 384 42.92 -1.69 -3.35
CA GLU A 384 42.25 -1.15 -4.54
C GLU A 384 41.55 -2.24 -5.36
N GLU A 385 42.09 -3.46 -5.39
CA GLU A 385 41.51 -4.57 -6.14
C GLU A 385 40.18 -4.99 -5.54
N ALA A 386 40.10 -5.11 -4.21
CA ALA A 386 38.86 -5.38 -3.48
C ALA A 386 37.81 -4.28 -3.73
N ARG A 387 38.23 -3.02 -3.75
CA ARG A 387 37.34 -1.88 -4.04
C ARG A 387 36.78 -1.95 -5.45
N ILE A 388 37.65 -2.16 -6.45
CA ILE A 388 37.24 -2.29 -7.85
C ILE A 388 36.26 -3.46 -8.02
N ALA A 389 36.53 -4.61 -7.40
CA ALA A 389 35.65 -5.77 -7.45
C ALA A 389 34.27 -5.47 -6.83
N ALA A 390 34.24 -4.79 -5.68
CA ALA A 390 32.98 -4.38 -5.05
C ALA A 390 32.18 -3.38 -5.91
N LEU A 391 32.85 -2.39 -6.52
CA LEU A 391 32.21 -1.44 -7.42
C LEU A 391 31.66 -2.12 -8.69
N ALA A 392 32.34 -3.15 -9.20
CA ALA A 392 31.82 -3.95 -10.32
C ALA A 392 30.53 -4.71 -9.94
N VAL A 393 30.44 -5.23 -8.72
CA VAL A 393 29.20 -5.85 -8.20
C VAL A 393 28.08 -4.82 -8.10
N LEU A 394 28.35 -3.63 -7.54
CA LEU A 394 27.36 -2.56 -7.43
C LEU A 394 26.87 -2.09 -8.81
N ALA A 395 27.79 -1.91 -9.76
CA ALA A 395 27.46 -1.51 -11.14
C ALA A 395 26.55 -2.52 -11.86
N ALA A 396 26.73 -3.81 -11.58
CA ALA A 396 26.02 -4.91 -12.24
C ALA A 396 24.85 -5.47 -11.40
N TRP A 397 24.46 -4.82 -10.29
CA TRP A 397 23.56 -5.39 -9.28
C TRP A 397 22.25 -5.95 -9.87
N ALA A 398 21.54 -5.14 -10.67
CA ALA A 398 20.30 -5.51 -11.34
C ALA A 398 20.51 -6.15 -12.73
N ASN A 399 21.77 -6.28 -13.16
CA ASN A 399 22.17 -6.74 -14.49
C ASN A 399 23.18 -7.89 -14.37
N PRO A 400 22.76 -9.10 -13.96
CA PRO A 400 23.66 -10.22 -13.62
C PRO A 400 24.38 -10.86 -14.82
N GLY A 401 24.31 -10.26 -16.01
CA GLY A 401 24.98 -10.73 -17.21
C GLY A 401 24.19 -11.76 -18.03
N ALA A 402 24.79 -12.15 -19.16
CA ALA A 402 24.13 -12.98 -20.15
C ALA A 402 23.80 -14.39 -19.62
N GLY A 403 22.56 -14.81 -19.82
CA GLY A 403 22.06 -16.11 -19.35
C GLY A 403 21.79 -16.18 -17.85
N SER A 404 21.82 -15.05 -17.15
CA SER A 404 21.31 -14.88 -15.78
C SER A 404 20.07 -13.98 -15.80
N TRP A 405 19.26 -14.04 -14.75
CA TRP A 405 18.02 -13.25 -14.60
C TRP A 405 17.99 -12.54 -13.26
N TYR A 406 17.25 -11.43 -13.21
CA TYR A 406 16.99 -10.62 -12.02
C TYR A 406 15.52 -10.22 -11.98
N ASP A 407 14.93 -10.28 -10.79
CA ASP A 407 13.57 -9.85 -10.50
C ASP A 407 13.57 -8.94 -9.26
N ASN A 408 13.03 -7.73 -9.44
CA ASN A 408 12.61 -6.86 -8.34
C ASN A 408 11.17 -7.22 -7.98
N ILE A 409 11.00 -8.06 -6.95
CA ILE A 409 9.78 -8.82 -6.67
C ILE A 409 8.57 -7.90 -6.43
N GLY A 410 8.77 -6.79 -5.72
CA GLY A 410 7.70 -5.83 -5.42
C GLY A 410 7.33 -4.90 -6.58
N HIS A 411 8.05 -4.94 -7.70
CA HIS A 411 7.87 -3.98 -8.78
C HIS A 411 7.02 -4.52 -9.94
N VAL A 412 5.95 -3.79 -10.29
CA VAL A 412 5.00 -4.19 -11.35
C VAL A 412 5.62 -4.39 -12.76
N GLY A 413 6.58 -3.56 -13.17
CA GLY A 413 7.32 -3.70 -14.43
C GLY A 413 8.67 -4.47 -14.37
N HIS A 414 9.23 -4.74 -13.18
CA HIS A 414 10.58 -5.32 -13.03
C HIS A 414 10.59 -6.69 -12.32
N SER A 415 9.46 -7.39 -12.30
CA SER A 415 9.30 -8.77 -11.82
C SER A 415 8.74 -9.71 -12.90
N PRO A 416 9.34 -9.78 -14.10
CA PRO A 416 8.76 -10.49 -15.24
C PRO A 416 8.54 -11.99 -14.99
N HIS A 417 9.27 -12.60 -14.05
CA HIS A 417 9.12 -14.01 -13.74
C HIS A 417 8.14 -14.29 -12.59
N VAL A 418 7.64 -13.26 -11.88
CA VAL A 418 6.61 -13.47 -10.85
C VAL A 418 5.30 -13.89 -11.51
N LYS A 419 4.79 -15.06 -11.13
CA LYS A 419 3.56 -15.63 -11.67
C LYS A 419 2.34 -14.94 -11.05
N ARG A 420 1.68 -14.08 -11.84
CA ARG A 420 0.44 -13.39 -11.45
C ARG A 420 -0.77 -14.19 -11.95
N THR A 421 -1.33 -15.07 -11.11
CA THR A 421 -2.37 -16.04 -11.53
C THR A 421 -3.79 -15.52 -11.46
N GLU A 422 -4.05 -14.54 -10.59
CA GLU A 422 -5.38 -14.03 -10.28
C GLU A 422 -5.35 -12.49 -10.24
N GLY A 423 -6.51 -11.87 -10.42
CA GLY A 423 -6.71 -10.43 -10.24
C GLY A 423 -7.96 -10.17 -9.43
N LEU A 424 -8.28 -8.90 -9.19
CA LEU A 424 -9.38 -8.49 -8.29
C LEU A 424 -10.71 -9.22 -8.54
N ASN A 425 -11.06 -9.49 -9.81
CA ASN A 425 -12.32 -10.16 -10.16
C ASN A 425 -12.46 -11.59 -9.58
N THR A 426 -11.35 -12.29 -9.32
CA THR A 426 -11.36 -13.62 -8.69
C THR A 426 -10.86 -13.56 -7.26
N ASP A 427 -9.91 -12.67 -6.97
CA ASP A 427 -9.29 -12.49 -5.66
C ASP A 427 -9.37 -11.02 -5.18
N PRO A 428 -10.56 -10.55 -4.75
CA PRO A 428 -10.80 -9.14 -4.45
C PRO A 428 -10.05 -8.62 -3.21
N LEU A 429 -9.54 -9.51 -2.37
CA LEU A 429 -8.69 -9.18 -1.21
C LEU A 429 -7.20 -9.38 -1.51
N MET A 430 -6.84 -9.88 -2.70
CA MET A 430 -5.46 -10.21 -3.09
C MET A 430 -4.77 -11.18 -2.11
N GLU A 431 -5.54 -12.01 -1.39
CA GLU A 431 -5.03 -12.95 -0.39
C GLU A 431 -4.38 -14.19 -1.02
N ARG A 432 -4.79 -14.57 -2.23
CA ARG A 432 -4.27 -15.74 -2.97
C ARG A 432 -3.23 -15.35 -4.01
N ALA A 433 -3.47 -14.28 -4.76
CA ALA A 433 -2.55 -13.76 -5.76
C ALA A 433 -1.34 -13.07 -5.11
N GLY A 434 -1.54 -12.52 -3.91
CA GLY A 434 -0.60 -11.65 -3.23
C GLY A 434 -0.57 -10.24 -3.83
N ASN A 435 -0.18 -9.27 -3.00
CA ASN A 435 0.10 -7.91 -3.44
C ASN A 435 1.46 -7.45 -2.86
N PRO A 436 2.29 -6.69 -3.58
CA PRO A 436 3.46 -6.07 -3.00
C PRO A 436 3.10 -5.18 -1.81
N GLU A 437 3.85 -5.32 -0.72
CA GLU A 437 3.72 -4.53 0.49
C GLU A 437 4.84 -3.49 0.56
N ALA A 438 4.47 -2.24 0.85
CA ALA A 438 5.41 -1.13 0.93
C ALA A 438 5.85 -0.92 2.39
N ALA A 439 7.15 -1.01 2.64
CA ALA A 439 7.72 -0.83 3.96
C ALA A 439 7.55 0.61 4.49
N TRP A 440 7.48 0.73 5.82
CA TRP A 440 7.56 2.01 6.52
C TRP A 440 8.73 1.97 7.49
N TRP A 441 9.86 2.52 7.08
CA TRP A 441 11.09 2.58 7.87
C TRP A 441 11.60 4.02 7.94
N GLU A 442 12.25 4.38 9.04
CA GLU A 442 12.86 5.71 9.23
C GLU A 442 11.89 6.85 8.88
N GLN A 443 10.64 6.75 9.33
CA GLN A 443 9.57 7.73 9.05
C GLN A 443 9.32 7.98 7.55
N GLY A 444 9.59 6.98 6.70
CA GLY A 444 9.47 7.08 5.25
C GLY A 444 10.75 7.53 4.54
N PHE A 445 11.81 7.91 5.29
CA PHE A 445 13.10 8.37 4.74
C PHE A 445 14.16 7.27 4.76
N SER A 446 13.77 6.04 4.42
CA SER A 446 14.72 4.91 4.38
C SER A 446 15.79 5.12 3.33
N ARG A 447 17.05 4.80 3.69
CA ARG A 447 18.20 4.76 2.78
C ARG A 447 18.45 3.36 2.21
N ALA A 448 17.59 2.39 2.53
CA ALA A 448 17.62 1.07 1.92
C ALA A 448 17.42 1.16 0.41
N ARG A 449 18.00 0.21 -0.33
CA ARG A 449 17.77 0.07 -1.78
C ARG A 449 16.27 0.07 -2.06
N LEU A 450 15.84 0.74 -3.13
CA LEU A 450 14.40 0.89 -3.44
C LEU A 450 13.68 -0.45 -3.59
N ALA A 451 14.34 -1.44 -4.22
CA ALA A 451 13.82 -2.80 -4.38
C ALA A 451 13.55 -3.51 -3.04
N TRP A 452 14.20 -3.09 -1.93
CA TRP A 452 14.00 -3.70 -0.61
C TRP A 452 12.82 -3.12 0.15
N GLN A 453 12.29 -2.00 -0.32
CA GLN A 453 11.18 -1.28 0.33
C GLN A 453 9.81 -1.73 -0.18
N THR A 454 9.76 -2.53 -1.26
CA THR A 454 8.52 -3.17 -1.75
C THR A 454 8.74 -4.67 -1.87
N THR A 455 7.99 -5.45 -1.12
CA THR A 455 8.27 -6.89 -0.92
C THR A 455 7.00 -7.73 -1.03
N MET A 456 7.14 -9.01 -1.32
CA MET A 456 6.02 -9.97 -1.26
C MET A 456 6.23 -11.01 -0.17
N ASN A 457 5.16 -11.34 0.54
CA ASN A 457 5.10 -12.48 1.47
C ASN A 457 4.86 -13.78 0.69
N PHE A 458 5.00 -14.91 1.38
CA PHE A 458 4.72 -16.24 0.81
C PHE A 458 3.27 -16.68 1.06
N PRO A 459 2.67 -17.49 0.16
CA PRO A 459 3.28 -18.15 -1.00
C PRO A 459 3.52 -17.22 -2.21
N LEU A 460 4.58 -17.52 -2.97
CA LEU A 460 4.97 -16.83 -4.21
C LEU A 460 5.46 -17.87 -5.21
N THR A 461 5.33 -17.61 -6.52
CA THR A 461 5.92 -18.46 -7.56
C THR A 461 6.66 -17.62 -8.60
N LEU A 462 7.88 -18.02 -8.93
CA LEU A 462 8.67 -17.51 -10.04
C LEU A 462 8.74 -18.55 -11.15
N ARG A 463 8.70 -18.11 -12.41
CA ARG A 463 8.83 -18.97 -13.57
C ARG A 463 9.86 -18.42 -14.54
N TYR A 464 10.92 -19.18 -14.75
CA TYR A 464 11.96 -18.91 -15.72
C TYR A 464 11.80 -19.86 -16.90
N ASP A 465 11.73 -19.32 -18.12
CA ASP A 465 11.69 -20.08 -19.37
C ASP A 465 12.91 -19.70 -20.23
N GLY A 466 13.36 -20.61 -21.11
CA GLY A 466 14.49 -20.37 -22.01
C GLY A 466 15.87 -20.56 -21.37
N LEU A 467 15.98 -21.36 -20.31
CA LEU A 467 17.26 -21.69 -19.68
C LEU A 467 18.17 -22.50 -20.62
N ASP A 468 19.49 -22.28 -20.52
CA ASP A 468 20.49 -23.15 -21.13
C ASP A 468 20.49 -24.50 -20.40
N ARG A 469 20.08 -25.56 -21.12
CA ARG A 469 19.92 -26.91 -20.58
C ARG A 469 21.22 -27.56 -20.12
N SER A 470 22.36 -26.99 -20.49
CA SER A 470 23.69 -27.48 -20.13
C SER A 470 24.36 -26.66 -19.02
N ALA A 471 23.81 -25.50 -18.69
CA ALA A 471 24.37 -24.60 -17.70
C ALA A 471 23.99 -25.00 -16.27
N ALA A 472 24.89 -24.70 -15.33
CA ALA A 472 24.59 -24.74 -13.91
C ALA A 472 24.02 -23.38 -13.46
N TYR A 473 23.11 -23.43 -12.50
CA TYR A 473 22.43 -22.24 -11.98
C TYR A 473 22.45 -22.21 -10.46
N VAL A 474 22.49 -21.00 -9.90
CA VAL A 474 22.27 -20.71 -8.48
C VAL A 474 21.13 -19.71 -8.36
N LEU A 475 20.11 -20.05 -7.57
CA LEU A 475 19.09 -19.09 -7.15
C LEU A 475 19.62 -18.31 -5.96
N ARG A 476 19.81 -17.00 -6.11
CA ARG A 476 20.12 -16.07 -5.02
C ARG A 476 18.87 -15.28 -4.68
N LEU A 477 18.59 -15.12 -3.40
CA LEU A 477 17.45 -14.39 -2.87
C LEU A 477 17.91 -13.31 -1.90
N TYR A 478 17.27 -12.14 -1.97
CA TYR A 478 17.36 -11.10 -0.95
C TYR A 478 15.98 -10.87 -0.34
N GLY A 479 15.89 -10.88 0.98
CA GLY A 479 14.62 -10.71 1.69
C GLY A 479 14.80 -10.64 3.21
N TYR A 480 13.72 -10.87 3.94
CA TYR A 480 13.72 -10.92 5.40
C TYR A 480 13.12 -12.23 5.88
N GLY A 481 13.68 -12.79 6.95
CA GLY A 481 13.17 -14.02 7.57
C GLY A 481 13.59 -15.28 6.82
N GLU A 482 12.71 -16.27 6.81
CA GLU A 482 12.90 -17.59 6.23
C GLU A 482 12.54 -17.62 4.74
N ALA A 483 13.16 -18.50 3.95
CA ALA A 483 12.75 -18.77 2.58
C ALA A 483 12.82 -20.28 2.29
N ARG A 484 11.70 -20.86 1.81
CA ARG A 484 11.58 -22.29 1.53
C ARG A 484 11.27 -22.56 0.04
N PRO A 485 12.24 -22.32 -0.87
CA PRO A 485 12.02 -22.50 -2.29
C PRO A 485 12.02 -23.99 -2.71
N ARG A 486 11.13 -24.33 -3.63
CA ARG A 486 11.08 -25.58 -4.38
C ARG A 486 11.29 -25.31 -5.86
N ALA A 487 12.24 -25.98 -6.48
CA ALA A 487 12.42 -25.98 -7.92
C ALA A 487 11.68 -27.18 -8.52
N ASN A 488 10.69 -26.93 -9.38
CA ASN A 488 9.90 -27.97 -10.06
C ASN A 488 9.39 -29.06 -9.06
N GLY A 489 8.93 -28.63 -7.89
CA GLY A 489 8.41 -29.48 -6.80
C GLY A 489 9.45 -30.03 -5.84
N VAL A 490 10.75 -29.91 -6.14
CA VAL A 490 11.85 -30.41 -5.29
C VAL A 490 12.37 -29.29 -4.39
N ALA A 491 12.35 -29.51 -3.07
CA ALA A 491 12.91 -28.56 -2.10
C ALA A 491 14.40 -28.34 -2.34
N LEU A 492 14.82 -27.08 -2.39
CA LEU A 492 16.22 -26.72 -2.58
C LEU A 492 16.97 -26.70 -1.25
N ILE A 493 18.25 -27.07 -1.30
CA ILE A 493 19.16 -27.02 -0.15
C ILE A 493 20.06 -25.79 -0.33
N PRO A 494 20.15 -24.90 0.67
CA PRO A 494 20.98 -23.71 0.53
C PRO A 494 22.48 -24.04 0.59
N SER A 495 23.27 -23.35 -0.23
CA SER A 495 24.74 -23.25 -0.08
C SER A 495 25.15 -22.08 0.82
N LEU A 496 24.29 -21.05 0.91
CA LEU A 496 24.42 -19.90 1.81
C LEU A 496 23.05 -19.61 2.42
N TYR A 497 23.00 -19.39 3.74
CA TYR A 497 21.75 -19.07 4.43
C TYR A 497 21.98 -18.01 5.50
N GLU A 498 22.09 -16.76 5.08
CA GLU A 498 22.16 -15.61 5.98
C GLU A 498 20.77 -14.99 6.17
N ARG A 499 20.68 -14.05 7.12
CA ARG A 499 19.42 -13.39 7.45
C ARG A 499 18.76 -12.74 6.23
N GLU A 500 19.56 -12.05 5.41
CA GLU A 500 19.06 -11.28 4.26
C GLU A 500 19.33 -11.97 2.92
N VAL A 501 20.52 -12.54 2.75
CA VAL A 501 20.94 -13.21 1.50
C VAL A 501 20.92 -14.73 1.67
N LYS A 502 20.33 -15.42 0.70
CA LYS A 502 20.28 -16.89 0.66
C LYS A 502 20.61 -17.37 -0.75
N GLU A 503 21.40 -18.42 -0.88
CA GLU A 503 21.76 -19.02 -2.17
C GLU A 503 21.44 -20.50 -2.21
N PHE A 504 20.88 -20.95 -3.33
CA PHE A 504 20.43 -22.31 -3.55
C PHE A 504 20.95 -22.80 -4.92
N PRO A 505 21.92 -23.72 -4.95
CA PRO A 505 22.33 -24.36 -6.19
C PRO A 505 21.16 -25.15 -6.78
N ILE A 506 20.93 -25.01 -8.08
CA ILE A 506 19.87 -25.72 -8.80
C ILE A 506 20.44 -27.05 -9.32
N PRO A 507 19.92 -28.21 -8.88
CA PRO A 507 20.29 -29.48 -9.46
C PRO A 507 20.02 -29.49 -10.98
N ALA A 508 21.02 -29.89 -11.79
CA ALA A 508 20.94 -29.81 -13.25
C ALA A 508 19.72 -30.51 -13.86
N ALA A 509 19.24 -31.59 -13.22
CA ALA A 509 18.02 -32.29 -13.63
C ALA A 509 16.76 -31.41 -13.60
N LEU A 510 16.71 -30.40 -12.72
CA LEU A 510 15.56 -29.52 -12.56
C LEU A 510 15.51 -28.42 -13.62
N SER A 511 16.63 -27.99 -14.20
CA SER A 511 16.69 -27.00 -15.29
C SER A 511 16.81 -27.61 -16.70
N ALA A 512 16.98 -28.94 -16.81
CA ALA A 512 17.28 -29.65 -18.06
C ALA A 512 16.22 -29.49 -19.17
N THR A 513 14.98 -29.13 -18.84
CA THR A 513 13.91 -28.88 -19.82
C THR A 513 14.05 -27.52 -20.50
N GLY A 514 14.83 -26.61 -19.92
CA GLY A 514 14.88 -25.19 -20.29
C GLY A 514 13.84 -24.34 -19.55
N ALA A 515 13.09 -24.91 -18.60
CA ALA A 515 12.12 -24.19 -17.79
C ALA A 515 12.27 -24.55 -16.30
N LEU A 516 12.09 -23.58 -15.43
CA LEU A 516 12.25 -23.71 -13.98
C LEU A 516 11.14 -22.92 -13.27
N GLU A 517 10.27 -23.62 -12.56
CA GLU A 517 9.31 -23.02 -11.64
C GLU A 517 9.89 -23.07 -10.22
N ILE A 518 10.00 -21.91 -9.58
CA ILE A 518 10.40 -21.77 -8.18
C ILE A 518 9.16 -21.41 -7.38
N ALA A 519 8.63 -22.35 -6.60
CA ALA A 519 7.52 -22.12 -5.68
C ALA A 519 8.06 -21.95 -4.25
N PHE A 520 7.57 -20.96 -3.53
CA PHE A 520 7.90 -20.74 -2.13
C PHE A 520 6.82 -21.33 -1.24
N ASP A 521 7.18 -22.28 -0.38
CA ASP A 521 6.25 -22.91 0.55
C ASP A 521 5.70 -21.87 1.55
N PRO A 522 4.40 -21.93 1.93
CA PRO A 522 3.84 -21.11 2.99
C PRO A 522 4.58 -21.29 4.32
N ILE A 523 4.66 -20.20 5.09
CA ILE A 523 5.31 -20.17 6.41
C ILE A 523 4.27 -19.71 7.43
N ASP A 524 4.00 -20.52 8.45
CA ASP A 524 3.09 -20.14 9.53
C ASP A 524 3.80 -19.20 10.51
N GLU A 525 3.51 -17.91 10.35
CA GLU A 525 4.00 -16.82 11.19
C GLU A 525 2.84 -16.03 11.79
N SER A 526 1.68 -16.68 11.94
CA SER A 526 0.47 -16.09 12.55
C SER A 526 0.68 -15.54 13.97
N HIS A 527 1.72 -16.01 14.66
CA HIS A 527 2.12 -15.58 15.99
C HIS A 527 2.97 -14.29 16.00
N LEU A 528 3.43 -13.82 14.84
CA LEU A 528 4.25 -12.62 14.68
C LEU A 528 3.43 -11.45 14.17
N ASN A 529 3.90 -10.23 14.44
CA ASN A 529 3.36 -9.05 13.76
C ASN A 529 3.65 -9.18 12.25
N TRP A 530 2.68 -8.83 11.40
CA TRP A 530 2.80 -8.94 9.95
C TRP A 530 4.04 -8.24 9.38
N ARG A 531 4.52 -7.16 10.02
CA ARG A 531 5.76 -6.46 9.61
C ARG A 531 7.02 -7.32 9.74
N GLN A 532 6.97 -8.35 10.58
CA GLN A 532 8.03 -9.31 10.86
C GLN A 532 7.88 -10.60 10.05
N HIS A 533 6.84 -10.73 9.23
CA HIS A 533 6.68 -11.90 8.38
C HIS A 533 7.81 -12.00 7.36
N SER A 534 8.13 -13.24 7.03
CA SER A 534 9.09 -13.64 6.02
C SER A 534 8.63 -13.16 4.64
N LYS A 535 9.55 -12.52 3.91
CA LYS A 535 9.24 -11.81 2.67
C LYS A 535 10.44 -11.73 1.75
N LEU A 536 10.15 -11.61 0.45
CA LEU A 536 11.13 -11.56 -0.62
C LEU A 536 11.13 -10.18 -1.29
N ALA A 537 12.31 -9.64 -1.55
CA ALA A 537 12.51 -8.34 -2.20
C ALA A 537 13.14 -8.49 -3.60
N GLU A 538 14.20 -9.28 -3.72
CA GLU A 538 14.90 -9.51 -4.98
C GLU A 538 15.20 -11.01 -5.17
N ALA A 539 15.20 -11.45 -6.42
CA ALA A 539 15.67 -12.78 -6.79
C ALA A 539 16.60 -12.68 -8.01
N TRP A 540 17.66 -13.49 -8.00
CA TRP A 540 18.50 -13.73 -9.15
C TRP A 540 18.56 -15.22 -9.45
N LEU A 541 18.49 -15.56 -10.73
CA LEU A 541 18.89 -16.88 -11.21
C LEU A 541 20.21 -16.71 -11.96
N LEU A 542 21.30 -17.09 -11.30
CA LEU A 542 22.67 -16.82 -11.75
C LEU A 542 23.24 -18.03 -12.46
N ARG A 543 23.63 -17.86 -13.73
CA ARG A 543 24.44 -18.84 -14.45
C ARG A 543 25.83 -18.92 -13.83
N GLN A 544 26.34 -20.14 -13.64
CA GLN A 544 27.67 -20.42 -13.09
C GLN A 544 28.71 -20.66 -14.18
#